data_AF-A0A953R892-F1
#
_entry.id   AF-A0A953R892-F1
#
_cell.length_a   1.000
_cell.length_b   1.000
_cell.length_c   1.000
_cell.angle_alpha   90.00
_cell.angle_beta   90.00
_cell.angle_gamma   90.00
#
_symmetry.space_group_name_H-M   'P 1'
#
loop_
_entity.id
_entity.type
_entity.pdbx_description
1 polymer ?
#
loop_
_entity_poly.entity_id
_entity_poly.type
_entity_poly.pdbx_seq_one_letter_code
_entity_poly.pdbx_strand_id
1 'polypeptide(L)'
;MDVAVGNFEDAFFTLHEVAGVFKASAYPRELVRATRLLLSSIDWVSEHEKFKPFDFVFSSHIEILSYLGETAEVDYLLSRYEQTVPHRDARYINYCYMRSLSSWVRGDFQSAIEWGKTGAHLVKVSDVDSKFSHNVIYTLALAERDAGHPASALPTFLEGRSLADVVDPEEFDQSRSEQHYGNVGRCLHLMGQIETALVCYQKSALIIERNPVTEHVLNQGYIRTWIGELLIGREELMLGYVFLLAAARRWRQVAPPKAALVSSLLRKVEGRLGRLVPIDDEAERICVEWILGHNVDIGLGEFTRSKEEMEHSN
;
A
#
# COMPACT_ATOMS: atom_id res chain seq x y z
N MET A 1 3.92 11.69 -27.04
CA MET A 1 4.05 12.43 -28.31
C MET A 1 3.53 13.86 -28.12
N ASP A 2 2.48 14.02 -27.30
CA ASP A 2 1.78 15.29 -27.03
C ASP A 2 2.64 16.36 -26.35
N VAL A 3 3.44 15.99 -25.36
CA VAL A 3 4.37 16.93 -24.70
C VAL A 3 5.37 17.55 -25.70
N ALA A 4 5.85 16.76 -26.66
CA ALA A 4 6.83 17.23 -27.66
C ALA A 4 6.22 18.18 -28.69
N VAL A 5 4.91 18.12 -28.91
CA VAL A 5 4.17 19.00 -29.84
C VAL A 5 3.42 20.12 -29.10
N GLY A 6 3.65 20.28 -27.79
CA GLY A 6 3.05 21.34 -26.96
C GLY A 6 1.59 21.11 -26.55
N ASN A 7 1.05 19.90 -26.78
CA ASN A 7 -0.33 19.56 -26.46
C ASN A 7 -0.44 19.06 -25.01
N PHE A 8 -0.32 19.99 -24.05
CA PHE A 8 -0.18 19.66 -22.64
C PHE A 8 -1.50 19.20 -21.98
N GLU A 9 -2.66 19.70 -22.42
CA GLU A 9 -3.95 19.28 -21.87
C GLU A 9 -4.21 17.79 -22.14
N ASP A 10 -4.04 17.35 -23.40
CA ASP A 10 -4.20 15.95 -23.78
C ASP A 10 -3.15 15.05 -23.10
N ALA A 11 -1.95 15.56 -22.86
CA ALA A 11 -0.94 14.85 -22.06
C ALA A 11 -1.40 14.62 -20.62
N PHE A 12 -2.05 15.59 -19.97
CA PHE A 12 -2.63 15.41 -18.64
C PHE A 12 -3.78 14.40 -18.63
N PHE A 13 -4.68 14.44 -19.63
CA PHE A 13 -5.75 13.45 -19.74
C PHE A 13 -5.22 12.04 -19.95
N THR A 14 -4.25 11.87 -20.85
CA THR A 14 -3.61 10.57 -21.08
C THR A 14 -2.97 10.04 -19.80
N LEU A 15 -2.20 10.87 -19.07
CA LEU A 15 -1.59 10.47 -17.81
C LEU A 15 -2.64 10.11 -16.75
N HIS A 16 -3.74 10.86 -16.69
CA HIS A 16 -4.85 10.58 -15.77
C HIS A 16 -5.47 9.20 -16.03
N GLU A 17 -5.74 8.87 -17.30
CA GLU A 17 -6.34 7.59 -17.70
C GLU A 17 -5.45 6.40 -17.33
N VAL A 18 -4.14 6.51 -17.53
CA VAL A 18 -3.21 5.37 -17.33
C VAL A 18 -2.65 5.29 -15.92
N ALA A 19 -2.76 6.34 -15.10
CA ALA A 19 -2.10 6.39 -13.79
C ALA A 19 -2.48 5.21 -12.88
N GLY A 20 -3.76 4.82 -12.84
CA GLY A 20 -4.23 3.71 -12.02
C GLY A 20 -3.52 2.39 -12.35
N VAL A 21 -3.38 2.09 -13.64
CA VAL A 21 -2.71 0.88 -14.13
C VAL A 21 -1.22 0.91 -13.77
N PHE A 22 -0.54 2.03 -14.00
CA PHE A 22 0.89 2.15 -13.68
C PHE A 22 1.17 2.05 -12.19
N LYS A 23 0.31 2.65 -11.34
CA LYS A 23 0.43 2.57 -9.87
C LYS A 23 0.32 1.15 -9.34
N ALA A 24 -0.53 0.32 -9.95
CA ALA A 24 -0.71 -1.06 -9.55
C ALA A 24 0.44 -1.96 -10.07
N SER A 25 0.91 -1.70 -11.29
CA SER A 25 1.90 -2.51 -12.02
C SER A 25 3.32 -2.54 -11.43
N ALA A 26 4.18 -3.37 -12.02
CA ALA A 26 5.62 -3.38 -11.77
C ALA A 26 6.39 -2.21 -12.42
N TYR A 27 5.74 -1.32 -13.18
CA TYR A 27 6.39 -0.29 -14.00
C TYR A 27 6.04 1.18 -13.64
N PRO A 28 5.86 1.55 -12.36
CA PRO A 28 5.39 2.90 -12.01
C PRO A 28 6.40 4.01 -12.40
N ARG A 29 7.66 3.65 -12.62
CA ARG A 29 8.73 4.55 -13.08
C ARG A 29 8.46 5.16 -14.47
N GLU A 30 7.72 4.48 -15.33
CA GLU A 30 7.38 5.03 -16.65
C GLU A 30 6.38 6.19 -16.55
N LEU A 31 5.40 6.07 -15.65
CA LEU A 31 4.51 7.20 -15.34
C LEU A 31 5.30 8.37 -14.78
N VAL A 32 6.22 8.12 -13.83
CA VAL A 32 7.11 9.15 -13.26
C VAL A 32 7.91 9.87 -14.34
N ARG A 33 8.51 9.11 -15.28
CA ARG A 33 9.30 9.68 -16.36
C ARG A 33 8.48 10.60 -17.25
N ALA A 34 7.26 10.18 -17.62
CA ALA A 34 6.36 10.98 -18.44
C ALA A 34 5.85 12.22 -17.70
N THR A 35 5.45 12.09 -16.43
CA THR A 35 4.97 13.20 -15.62
C THR A 35 6.07 14.23 -15.33
N ARG A 36 7.32 13.80 -15.06
CA ARG A 36 8.46 14.73 -14.92
C ARG A 36 8.65 15.58 -16.18
N LEU A 37 8.61 14.96 -17.35
CA LEU A 37 8.75 15.67 -18.63
C LEU A 37 7.62 16.69 -18.84
N LEU A 38 6.38 16.30 -18.53
CA LEU A 38 5.23 17.22 -18.63
C LEU A 38 5.38 18.40 -17.67
N LEU A 39 5.62 18.13 -16.38
CA LEU A 39 5.75 19.17 -15.35
C LEU A 39 6.97 20.08 -15.57
N SER A 40 8.06 19.59 -16.17
CA SER A 40 9.20 20.44 -16.53
C SER A 40 8.96 21.32 -17.76
N SER A 41 7.93 21.02 -18.56
CA SER A 41 7.64 21.73 -19.81
C SER A 41 6.63 22.88 -19.64
N ILE A 42 6.08 23.07 -18.44
CA ILE A 42 5.04 24.06 -18.14
C ILE A 42 5.33 24.80 -16.84
N ASP A 43 4.84 26.05 -16.71
CA ASP A 43 4.79 26.73 -15.40
C ASP A 43 3.53 26.32 -14.64
N TRP A 44 3.50 25.08 -14.16
CA TRP A 44 2.32 24.56 -13.47
C TRP A 44 2.00 25.30 -12.16
N VAL A 45 2.96 25.99 -11.54
CA VAL A 45 2.65 26.77 -10.32
C VAL A 45 1.65 27.87 -10.63
N SER A 46 1.83 28.57 -11.75
CA SER A 46 0.92 29.64 -12.18
C SER A 46 -0.23 29.13 -13.06
N GLU A 47 -0.05 28.01 -13.76
CA GLU A 47 -0.97 27.60 -14.84
C GLU A 47 -1.77 26.31 -14.59
N HIS A 48 -1.62 25.68 -13.43
CA HIS A 48 -2.28 24.40 -13.11
C HIS A 48 -3.80 24.39 -13.37
N GLU A 49 -4.50 25.51 -13.14
CA GLU A 49 -5.95 25.63 -13.34
C GLU A 49 -6.39 25.36 -14.79
N LYS A 50 -5.48 25.52 -15.77
CA LYS A 50 -5.76 25.21 -17.18
C LYS A 50 -5.94 23.70 -17.42
N PHE A 51 -5.44 22.86 -16.52
CA PHE A 51 -5.38 21.42 -16.71
C PHE A 51 -6.29 20.72 -15.69
N LYS A 52 -7.52 20.38 -16.09
CA LYS A 52 -8.52 19.76 -15.19
C LYS A 52 -8.00 18.51 -14.44
N PRO A 53 -7.19 17.61 -15.04
CA PRO A 53 -6.67 16.44 -14.33
C PRO A 53 -5.44 16.72 -13.45
N PHE A 54 -4.95 17.96 -13.37
CA PHE A 54 -3.68 18.32 -12.72
C PHE A 54 -3.52 17.72 -11.33
N ASP A 55 -4.46 17.99 -10.41
CA ASP A 55 -4.32 17.59 -9.01
C ASP A 55 -4.23 16.07 -8.84
N PHE A 56 -4.90 15.31 -9.71
CA PHE A 56 -4.87 13.85 -9.70
C PHE A 56 -3.54 13.31 -10.26
N VAL A 57 -3.08 13.88 -11.38
CA VAL A 57 -1.80 13.48 -11.99
C VAL A 57 -0.64 13.83 -11.05
N PHE A 58 -0.70 15.00 -10.43
CA PHE A 58 0.30 15.46 -9.47
C PHE A 58 0.32 14.58 -8.21
N SER A 59 -0.85 14.27 -7.62
CA SER A 59 -0.89 13.41 -6.44
C SER A 59 -0.44 11.98 -6.72
N SER A 60 -0.82 11.42 -7.87
CA SER A 60 -0.34 10.10 -8.32
C SER A 60 1.18 10.08 -8.50
N HIS A 61 1.75 11.17 -9.00
CA HIS A 61 3.20 11.33 -9.14
C HIS A 61 3.92 11.36 -7.78
N ILE A 62 3.40 12.16 -6.84
CA ILE A 62 3.95 12.24 -5.48
C ILE A 62 3.87 10.89 -4.76
N GLU A 63 2.76 10.17 -4.88
CA GLU A 63 2.60 8.85 -4.29
C GLU A 63 3.67 7.88 -4.80
N ILE A 64 3.85 7.79 -6.13
CA ILE A 64 4.86 6.90 -6.70
C ILE A 64 6.27 7.31 -6.26
N LEU A 65 6.62 8.59 -6.37
CA LEU A 65 7.94 9.08 -5.94
C LEU A 65 8.21 8.78 -4.46
N SER A 66 7.19 8.90 -3.61
CA SER A 66 7.29 8.58 -2.18
C SER A 66 7.65 7.11 -1.97
N TYR A 67 6.98 6.19 -2.68
CA TYR A 67 7.31 4.77 -2.62
C TYR A 67 8.68 4.46 -3.21
N LEU A 68 9.06 5.10 -4.32
CA LEU A 68 10.38 4.95 -4.92
C LEU A 68 11.53 5.43 -4.03
N GLY A 69 11.24 6.25 -3.01
CA GLY A 69 12.22 6.80 -2.09
C GLY A 69 12.87 8.10 -2.57
N GLU A 70 12.27 8.78 -3.56
CA GLU A 70 12.76 10.04 -4.14
C GLU A 70 12.41 11.23 -3.23
N THR A 71 12.79 11.16 -1.95
CA THR A 71 12.31 12.06 -0.88
C THR A 71 12.62 13.53 -1.15
N ALA A 72 13.81 13.84 -1.63
CA ALA A 72 14.23 15.21 -1.93
C ALA A 72 13.38 15.85 -3.04
N GLU A 73 13.03 15.09 -4.07
CA GLU A 73 12.16 15.57 -5.14
C GLU A 73 10.72 15.75 -4.66
N VAL A 74 10.19 14.79 -3.89
CA VAL A 74 8.86 14.92 -3.29
C VAL A 74 8.76 16.18 -2.44
N ASP A 75 9.76 16.43 -1.58
CA ASP A 75 9.75 17.58 -0.69
C ASP A 75 9.82 18.90 -1.48
N TYR A 76 10.66 18.96 -2.52
CA TYR A 76 10.72 20.09 -3.45
C TYR A 76 9.38 20.36 -4.16
N LEU A 77 8.78 19.31 -4.73
CA LEU A 77 7.51 19.41 -5.45
C LEU A 77 6.37 19.83 -4.52
N LEU A 78 6.30 19.31 -3.30
CA LEU A 78 5.28 19.68 -2.34
C LEU A 78 5.41 21.12 -1.86
N SER A 79 6.64 21.63 -1.63
CA SER A 79 6.85 23.06 -1.34
C SER A 79 6.46 23.98 -2.49
N ARG A 80 6.52 23.50 -3.73
CA ARG A 80 6.03 24.24 -4.91
C ARG A 80 4.51 24.13 -5.04
N TYR A 81 3.92 22.98 -4.77
CA TYR A 81 2.46 22.79 -4.77
C TYR A 81 1.77 23.65 -3.71
N GLU A 82 2.38 23.80 -2.53
CA GLU A 82 1.89 24.68 -1.46
C GLU A 82 1.61 26.11 -1.94
N GLN A 83 2.44 26.64 -2.86
CA GLN A 83 2.26 27.98 -3.45
C GLN A 83 1.00 28.08 -4.31
N THR A 84 0.46 26.95 -4.77
CA THR A 84 -0.78 26.88 -5.56
C THR A 84 -2.04 26.76 -4.69
N VAL A 85 -1.90 26.56 -3.38
CA VAL A 85 -3.02 26.36 -2.44
C VAL A 85 -3.00 27.38 -1.29
N PRO A 86 -3.09 28.69 -1.56
CA PRO A 86 -3.06 29.73 -0.52
C PRO A 86 -4.30 29.70 0.38
N HIS A 87 -5.37 29.02 -0.05
CA HIS A 87 -6.64 28.92 0.67
C HIS A 87 -6.79 27.54 1.28
N ARG A 88 -7.47 27.45 2.44
CA ARG A 88 -7.78 26.18 3.11
C ARG A 88 -9.01 25.51 2.50
N ASP A 89 -8.92 25.17 1.23
CA ASP A 89 -9.99 24.56 0.42
C ASP A 89 -9.74 23.07 0.15
N ALA A 90 -10.50 22.48 -0.79
CA ALA A 90 -10.35 21.09 -1.21
C ALA A 90 -8.92 20.75 -1.69
N ARG A 91 -8.21 21.68 -2.36
CA ARG A 91 -6.84 21.42 -2.82
C ARG A 91 -5.84 21.45 -1.66
N TYR A 92 -6.10 22.24 -0.62
CA TYR A 92 -5.32 22.17 0.62
C TYR A 92 -5.54 20.84 1.37
N ILE A 93 -6.75 20.26 1.32
CA ILE A 93 -6.99 18.90 1.83
C ILE A 93 -6.14 17.88 1.05
N ASN A 94 -6.08 17.98 -0.29
CA ASN A 94 -5.20 17.15 -1.12
C ASN A 94 -3.71 17.34 -0.76
N TYR A 95 -3.27 18.58 -0.52
CA TYR A 95 -1.91 18.87 -0.05
C TYR A 95 -1.60 18.17 1.28
N CYS A 96 -2.51 18.26 2.26
CA CYS A 96 -2.37 17.56 3.54
C CYS A 96 -2.28 16.05 3.36
N TYR A 97 -3.09 15.47 2.47
CA TYR A 97 -3.00 14.05 2.10
C TYR A 97 -1.62 13.70 1.56
N MET A 98 -1.11 14.43 0.56
CA MET A 98 0.19 14.11 -0.05
C MET A 98 1.36 14.24 0.94
N ARG A 99 1.33 15.25 1.82
CA ARG A 99 2.31 15.42 2.91
C ARG A 99 2.22 14.28 3.92
N SER A 100 1.00 13.91 4.33
CA SER A 100 0.77 12.80 5.26
C SER A 100 1.27 11.47 4.69
N LEU A 101 0.92 11.18 3.44
CA LEU A 101 1.31 9.95 2.73
C LEU A 101 2.83 9.84 2.59
N SER A 102 3.48 10.90 2.09
CA SER A 102 4.92 10.94 1.88
C SER A 102 5.70 10.70 3.18
N SER A 103 5.25 11.31 4.28
CA SER A 103 5.82 11.11 5.62
C SER A 103 5.58 9.69 6.15
N TRP A 104 4.36 9.14 5.96
CA TRP A 104 4.05 7.77 6.37
C TRP A 104 4.89 6.73 5.63
N VAL A 105 5.02 6.85 4.31
CA VAL A 105 5.78 5.90 3.48
C VAL A 105 7.25 5.82 3.92
N ARG A 106 7.85 6.95 4.30
CA ARG A 106 9.24 7.04 4.77
C ARG A 106 9.42 6.72 6.27
N GLY A 107 8.35 6.40 6.99
CA GLY A 107 8.38 6.05 8.42
C GLY A 107 8.43 7.24 9.38
N ASP A 108 8.24 8.47 8.90
CA ASP A 108 8.07 9.66 9.74
C ASP A 108 6.60 9.78 10.17
N PHE A 109 6.19 8.90 11.09
CA PHE A 109 4.81 8.79 11.50
C PHE A 109 4.31 10.02 12.26
N GLN A 110 5.19 10.74 12.95
CA GLN A 110 4.83 11.96 13.67
C GLN A 110 4.35 13.03 12.69
N SER A 111 5.17 13.35 11.67
CA SER A 111 4.78 14.30 10.62
C SER A 111 3.56 13.80 9.85
N ALA A 112 3.46 12.50 9.59
CA ALA A 112 2.32 11.92 8.88
C ALA A 112 0.99 12.17 9.62
N ILE A 113 0.98 11.96 10.94
CA ILE A 113 -0.19 12.19 11.80
C ILE A 113 -0.53 13.68 11.86
N GLU A 114 0.46 14.57 11.97
CA GLU A 114 0.23 16.02 12.04
C GLU A 114 -0.47 16.55 10.78
N TRP A 115 0.03 16.19 9.60
CA TRP A 115 -0.59 16.57 8.33
C TRP A 115 -1.95 15.91 8.14
N GLY A 116 -2.07 14.62 8.49
CA GLY A 116 -3.33 13.88 8.41
C GLY A 116 -4.42 14.50 9.29
N LYS A 117 -4.11 14.84 10.54
CA LYS A 117 -5.03 15.53 11.46
C LYS A 117 -5.41 16.91 10.99
N THR A 118 -4.47 17.65 10.41
CA THR A 118 -4.73 18.98 9.84
C THR A 118 -5.77 18.89 8.72
N GLY A 119 -5.58 17.97 7.78
CA GLY A 119 -6.53 17.76 6.68
C GLY A 119 -7.87 17.20 7.15
N ALA A 120 -7.88 16.19 8.04
CA ALA A 120 -9.11 15.61 8.58
C ALA A 120 -9.90 16.62 9.43
N HIS A 121 -9.23 17.50 10.17
CA HIS A 121 -9.88 18.60 10.87
C HIS A 121 -10.54 19.55 9.90
N LEU A 122 -9.84 19.92 8.81
CA LEU A 122 -10.41 20.78 7.77
C LEU A 122 -11.67 20.16 7.16
N VAL A 123 -11.64 18.88 6.77
CA VAL A 123 -12.83 18.14 6.29
C VAL A 123 -14.01 18.26 7.26
N LYS A 124 -13.76 18.17 8.58
CA LYS A 124 -14.81 18.23 9.59
C LYS A 124 -15.42 19.64 9.77
N VAL A 125 -14.60 20.68 9.67
CA VAL A 125 -15.03 22.07 9.95
C VAL A 125 -15.44 22.83 8.69
N SER A 126 -14.98 22.39 7.53
CA SER A 126 -15.42 22.90 6.24
C SER A 126 -16.63 22.12 5.76
N ASP A 127 -17.69 22.77 5.28
CA ASP A 127 -18.78 22.12 4.54
C ASP A 127 -18.35 21.71 3.11
N VAL A 128 -17.04 21.54 2.90
CA VAL A 128 -16.46 21.18 1.62
C VAL A 128 -16.47 19.67 1.54
N ASP A 129 -17.53 19.13 0.94
CA ASP A 129 -17.48 17.76 0.44
C ASP A 129 -16.43 17.71 -0.68
N SER A 130 -15.31 17.06 -0.36
CA SER A 130 -14.15 16.98 -1.22
C SER A 130 -13.91 15.53 -1.59
N LYS A 131 -13.66 15.29 -2.88
CA LYS A 131 -13.17 13.99 -3.37
C LYS A 131 -11.88 13.51 -2.67
N PHE A 132 -11.19 14.39 -1.95
CA PHE A 132 -9.96 14.10 -1.20
C PHE A 132 -10.20 13.74 0.28
N SER A 133 -11.41 13.92 0.80
CA SER A 133 -11.73 13.68 2.21
C SER A 133 -11.43 12.25 2.64
N HIS A 134 -11.82 11.27 1.82
CA HIS A 134 -11.51 9.87 2.09
C HIS A 134 -10.00 9.62 2.15
N ASN A 135 -9.23 10.12 1.16
CA ASN A 135 -7.78 9.88 1.08
C ASN A 135 -7.03 10.39 2.32
N VAL A 136 -7.36 11.59 2.81
CA VAL A 136 -6.66 12.16 3.98
C VAL A 136 -7.03 11.43 5.27
N ILE A 137 -8.29 11.05 5.45
CA ILE A 137 -8.76 10.29 6.62
C ILE A 137 -8.14 8.90 6.62
N TYR A 138 -8.14 8.23 5.47
CA TYR A 138 -7.56 6.91 5.32
C TYR A 138 -6.04 6.92 5.58
N THR A 139 -5.33 7.93 5.06
CA THR A 139 -3.88 8.07 5.27
C THR A 139 -3.54 8.40 6.72
N LEU A 140 -4.38 9.20 7.41
CA LEU A 140 -4.26 9.41 8.85
C LEU A 140 -4.38 8.08 9.61
N ALA A 141 -5.36 7.23 9.29
CA ALA A 141 -5.50 5.92 9.91
C ALA A 141 -4.28 5.02 9.66
N LEU A 142 -3.70 5.03 8.46
CA LEU A 142 -2.45 4.32 8.17
C LEU A 142 -1.29 4.80 9.07
N ALA A 143 -1.15 6.12 9.22
CA ALA A 143 -0.13 6.72 10.06
C ALA A 143 -0.33 6.42 11.55
N GLU A 144 -1.56 6.52 12.07
CA GLU A 144 -1.89 6.18 13.46
C GLU A 144 -1.61 4.71 13.78
N ARG A 145 -1.99 3.80 12.86
CA ARG A 145 -1.70 2.38 13.00
C ARG A 145 -0.21 2.12 13.16
N ASP A 146 0.59 2.60 12.21
CA ASP A 146 2.02 2.29 12.17
C ASP A 146 2.82 3.09 13.22
N ALA A 147 2.26 4.15 13.79
CA ALA A 147 2.78 4.86 14.96
C ALA A 147 2.52 4.14 16.30
N GLY A 148 1.84 2.99 16.30
CA GLY A 148 1.51 2.25 17.52
C GLY A 148 0.15 2.60 18.13
N HIS A 149 -0.75 3.23 17.38
CA HIS A 149 -2.14 3.49 17.78
C HIS A 149 -3.17 2.72 16.91
N PRO A 150 -3.03 1.39 16.74
CA PRO A 150 -3.88 0.61 15.83
C PRO A 150 -5.37 0.63 16.22
N ALA A 151 -5.70 0.76 17.51
CA ALA A 151 -7.08 0.86 17.98
C ALA A 151 -7.79 2.14 17.48
N SER A 152 -7.05 3.25 17.32
CA SER A 152 -7.59 4.50 16.77
C SER A 152 -7.88 4.41 15.27
N ALA A 153 -7.04 3.66 14.54
CA ALA A 153 -7.17 3.49 13.09
C ALA A 153 -8.24 2.47 12.68
N LEU A 154 -8.47 1.44 13.52
CA LEU A 154 -9.34 0.31 13.21
C LEU A 154 -10.77 0.71 12.75
N PRO A 155 -11.48 1.67 13.40
CA PRO A 155 -12.82 2.07 12.95
C PRO A 155 -12.86 2.60 11.51
N THR A 156 -11.80 3.29 11.06
CA THR A 156 -11.70 3.78 9.69
C THR A 156 -11.62 2.62 8.71
N PHE A 157 -10.83 1.59 9.01
CA PHE A 157 -10.68 0.42 8.13
C PHE A 157 -11.86 -0.54 8.16
N LEU A 158 -12.62 -0.57 9.26
CA LEU A 158 -13.85 -1.37 9.35
C LEU A 158 -14.97 -0.84 8.45
N GLU A 159 -14.95 0.45 8.10
CA GLU A 159 -15.94 1.08 7.21
C GLU A 159 -17.40 0.78 7.63
N GLY A 160 -17.65 0.78 8.94
CA GLY A 160 -18.97 0.53 9.53
C GLY A 160 -19.35 -0.95 9.71
N ARG A 161 -18.49 -1.90 9.31
CA ARG A 161 -18.69 -3.33 9.59
C ARG A 161 -18.37 -3.68 11.04
N SER A 162 -19.02 -4.73 11.53
CA SER A 162 -18.63 -5.31 12.81
C SER A 162 -17.29 -6.04 12.67
N LEU A 163 -16.45 -5.97 13.70
CA LEU A 163 -15.20 -6.71 13.71
C LEU A 163 -15.43 -8.23 13.68
N ALA A 164 -16.52 -8.71 14.31
CA ALA A 164 -16.86 -10.12 14.37
C ALA A 164 -17.05 -10.71 12.97
N ASP A 165 -17.76 -10.02 12.09
CA ASP A 165 -17.95 -10.48 10.71
C ASP A 165 -16.60 -10.50 9.98
N VAL A 166 -15.82 -9.41 10.07
CA VAL A 166 -14.57 -9.26 9.30
C VAL A 166 -13.52 -10.33 9.65
N VAL A 167 -13.50 -10.83 10.89
CA VAL A 167 -12.55 -11.86 11.36
C VAL A 167 -13.09 -13.28 11.29
N ASP A 168 -14.35 -13.48 10.91
CA ASP A 168 -14.94 -14.81 10.77
C ASP A 168 -14.37 -15.51 9.52
N PRO A 169 -13.68 -16.66 9.63
CA PRO A 169 -13.10 -17.35 8.47
C PRO A 169 -14.13 -17.76 7.41
N GLU A 170 -15.39 -17.97 7.78
CA GLU A 170 -16.47 -18.36 6.86
C GLU A 170 -17.09 -17.14 6.12
N GLU A 171 -16.82 -15.93 6.61
CA GLU A 171 -17.33 -14.69 6.04
C GLU A 171 -16.34 -14.11 5.03
N PHE A 172 -16.64 -14.16 3.73
CA PHE A 172 -15.73 -13.63 2.71
C PHE A 172 -16.44 -12.82 1.64
N ASP A 173 -16.40 -11.50 1.78
CA ASP A 173 -16.92 -10.55 0.80
C ASP A 173 -15.83 -10.15 -0.21
N GLN A 174 -15.85 -10.82 -1.37
CA GLN A 174 -14.93 -10.56 -2.48
C GLN A 174 -15.17 -9.20 -3.17
N SER A 175 -16.29 -8.52 -2.90
CA SER A 175 -16.55 -7.19 -3.46
C SER A 175 -15.81 -6.08 -2.72
N ARG A 176 -15.26 -6.39 -1.53
CA ARG A 176 -14.41 -5.47 -0.77
C ARG A 176 -13.02 -5.39 -1.36
N SER A 177 -12.38 -4.23 -1.19
CA SER A 177 -10.97 -4.09 -1.54
C SER A 177 -10.11 -4.97 -0.64
N GLU A 178 -9.07 -5.53 -1.23
CA GLU A 178 -7.94 -6.17 -0.54
C GLU A 178 -7.38 -5.34 0.62
N GLN A 179 -7.41 -4.01 0.50
CA GLN A 179 -6.90 -3.08 1.51
C GLN A 179 -7.74 -3.10 2.79
N HIS A 180 -9.04 -3.38 2.68
CA HIS A 180 -9.96 -3.48 3.83
C HIS A 180 -9.48 -4.56 4.79
N TYR A 181 -9.41 -5.81 4.32
CA TYR A 181 -8.98 -6.93 5.15
C TYR A 181 -7.51 -6.79 5.57
N GLY A 182 -6.62 -6.35 4.67
CA GLY A 182 -5.20 -6.20 4.98
C GLY A 182 -4.95 -5.20 6.11
N ASN A 183 -5.59 -4.04 6.08
CA ASN A 183 -5.39 -3.00 7.08
C ASN A 183 -6.07 -3.32 8.42
N VAL A 184 -7.24 -3.97 8.42
CA VAL A 184 -7.84 -4.53 9.65
C VAL A 184 -6.91 -5.57 10.27
N GLY A 185 -6.43 -6.53 9.47
CA GLY A 185 -5.46 -7.53 9.93
C GLY A 185 -4.19 -6.91 10.51
N ARG A 186 -3.70 -5.82 9.92
CA ARG A 186 -2.54 -5.09 10.44
C ARG A 186 -2.79 -4.43 11.79
N CYS A 187 -3.95 -3.84 12.00
CA CYS A 187 -4.33 -3.34 13.32
C CYS A 187 -4.36 -4.48 14.35
N LEU A 188 -5.02 -5.60 14.03
CA LEU A 188 -5.14 -6.77 14.92
C LEU A 188 -3.77 -7.38 15.27
N HIS A 189 -2.89 -7.51 14.28
CA HIS A 189 -1.53 -8.02 14.50
C HIS A 189 -0.75 -7.12 15.47
N LEU A 190 -0.79 -5.80 15.29
CA LEU A 190 -0.14 -4.84 16.19
C LEU A 190 -0.78 -4.80 17.59
N MET A 191 -2.03 -5.24 17.72
CA MET A 191 -2.73 -5.41 18.99
C MET A 191 -2.50 -6.81 19.62
N GLY A 192 -1.68 -7.66 19.00
CA GLY A 192 -1.38 -9.01 19.50
C GLY A 192 -2.46 -10.06 19.24
N GLN A 193 -3.49 -9.74 18.45
CA GLN A 193 -4.54 -10.69 18.07
C GLN A 193 -4.11 -11.48 16.83
N ILE A 194 -3.22 -12.45 17.04
CA ILE A 194 -2.48 -13.10 15.95
C ILE A 194 -3.39 -13.95 15.05
N GLU A 195 -4.27 -14.77 15.63
CA GLU A 195 -5.15 -15.66 14.84
C GLU A 195 -6.12 -14.87 13.94
N THR A 196 -6.80 -13.88 14.49
CA THR A 196 -7.75 -13.05 13.74
C THR A 196 -7.05 -12.17 12.70
N ALA A 197 -5.82 -11.72 12.99
CA ALA A 197 -4.99 -11.03 12.01
C ALA A 197 -4.65 -11.93 10.80
N LEU A 198 -4.31 -13.19 11.05
CA LEU A 198 -4.00 -14.14 9.98
C LEU A 198 -5.20 -14.39 9.07
N VAL A 199 -6.40 -14.56 9.64
CA VAL A 199 -7.65 -14.70 8.86
C VAL A 199 -7.83 -13.50 7.93
N CYS A 200 -7.68 -12.27 8.45
CA CYS A 200 -7.78 -11.06 7.66
C CYS A 200 -6.72 -11.01 6.55
N TYR A 201 -5.47 -11.38 6.87
CA TYR A 201 -4.41 -11.39 5.87
C TYR A 201 -4.65 -12.42 4.76
N GLN A 202 -5.17 -13.60 5.10
CA GLN A 202 -5.53 -14.62 4.12
C GLN A 202 -6.63 -14.12 3.17
N LYS A 203 -7.68 -13.49 3.69
CA LYS A 203 -8.72 -12.86 2.87
C LYS A 203 -8.16 -11.80 1.91
N SER A 204 -7.31 -10.91 2.43
CA SER A 204 -6.63 -9.89 1.61
C SER A 204 -5.76 -10.50 0.52
N ALA A 205 -4.93 -11.50 0.87
CA ALA A 205 -4.06 -12.19 -0.06
C ALA A 205 -4.85 -12.93 -1.14
N LEU A 206 -5.95 -13.59 -0.78
CA LEU A 206 -6.84 -14.28 -1.72
C LEU A 206 -7.44 -13.32 -2.74
N ILE A 207 -7.91 -12.13 -2.33
CA ILE A 207 -8.44 -11.12 -3.25
C ILE A 207 -7.36 -10.67 -4.23
N ILE A 208 -6.15 -10.41 -3.73
CA ILE A 208 -5.01 -9.95 -4.54
C ILE A 208 -4.61 -10.99 -5.57
N GLU A 209 -4.41 -12.25 -5.17
CA GLU A 209 -3.88 -13.29 -6.06
C GLU A 209 -4.96 -13.87 -7.00
N ARG A 210 -6.25 -13.73 -6.68
CA ARG A 210 -7.35 -14.17 -7.56
C ARG A 210 -7.79 -13.13 -8.60
N ASN A 211 -7.27 -11.90 -8.55
CA ASN A 211 -7.59 -10.88 -9.53
C ASN A 211 -6.50 -10.76 -10.61
N PRO A 212 -6.65 -11.43 -11.78
CA PRO A 212 -5.63 -11.42 -12.83
C PRO A 212 -5.62 -10.12 -13.66
N VAL A 213 -6.59 -9.22 -13.47
CA VAL A 213 -6.78 -8.04 -14.34
C VAL A 213 -5.87 -6.88 -13.94
N THR A 214 -5.54 -6.78 -12.66
CA THR A 214 -4.66 -5.73 -12.12
C THR A 214 -3.61 -6.39 -11.24
N GLU A 215 -2.36 -6.42 -11.70
CA GLU A 215 -1.25 -6.71 -10.80
C GLU A 215 -1.24 -5.65 -9.70
N HIS A 216 -1.39 -6.03 -8.44
CA HIS A 216 -1.30 -5.11 -7.29
C HIS A 216 0.05 -5.27 -6.60
N VAL A 217 1.15 -4.99 -7.30
CA VAL A 217 2.52 -5.31 -6.86
C VAL A 217 2.82 -4.73 -5.47
N LEU A 218 2.34 -3.52 -5.22
CA LEU A 218 2.48 -2.83 -3.95
C LEU A 218 1.72 -3.54 -2.81
N ASN A 219 0.47 -3.94 -3.05
CA ASN A 219 -0.33 -4.64 -2.03
C ASN A 219 0.15 -6.09 -1.83
N GLN A 220 0.62 -6.77 -2.89
CA GLN A 220 1.34 -8.05 -2.78
C GLN A 220 2.57 -7.91 -1.87
N GLY A 221 3.35 -6.84 -2.03
CA GLY A 221 4.48 -6.55 -1.16
C GLY A 221 4.07 -6.38 0.30
N TYR A 222 3.02 -5.61 0.58
CA TYR A 222 2.53 -5.41 1.96
C TYR A 222 2.04 -6.71 2.58
N ILE A 223 1.11 -7.40 1.93
CA ILE A 223 0.43 -8.55 2.52
C ILE A 223 1.41 -9.70 2.78
N ARG A 224 2.35 -9.94 1.85
CA ARG A 224 3.38 -10.96 2.01
C ARG A 224 4.36 -10.60 3.12
N THR A 225 4.72 -9.32 3.27
CA THR A 225 5.54 -8.86 4.40
C THR A 225 4.85 -9.14 5.72
N TRP A 226 3.56 -8.78 5.83
CA TRP A 226 2.82 -8.91 7.09
C TRP A 226 2.55 -10.36 7.48
N ILE A 227 2.23 -11.23 6.52
CA ILE A 227 2.14 -12.68 6.75
C ILE A 227 3.51 -13.22 7.17
N GLY A 228 4.59 -12.84 6.48
CA GLY A 228 5.94 -13.28 6.81
C GLY A 228 6.36 -12.90 8.24
N GLU A 229 6.14 -11.65 8.65
CA GLU A 229 6.37 -11.17 10.02
C GLU A 229 5.57 -11.97 11.05
N LEU A 230 4.28 -12.23 10.77
CA LEU A 230 3.39 -12.97 11.65
C LEU A 230 3.89 -14.42 11.85
N LEU A 231 4.22 -15.10 10.76
CA LEU A 231 4.73 -16.48 10.79
C LEU A 231 6.06 -16.60 11.52
N ILE A 232 6.97 -15.63 11.33
CA ILE A 232 8.22 -15.58 12.12
C ILE A 232 7.91 -15.43 13.61
N GLY A 233 6.92 -14.60 13.97
CA GLY A 233 6.46 -14.46 15.35
C GLY A 233 5.88 -15.76 15.95
N ARG A 234 5.38 -16.66 15.10
CA ARG A 234 4.91 -18.02 15.47
C ARG A 234 6.01 -19.08 15.43
N GLU A 235 7.27 -18.69 15.22
CA GLU A 235 8.41 -19.61 15.02
C GLU A 235 8.30 -20.49 13.76
N GLU A 236 7.41 -20.16 12.82
CA GLU A 236 7.32 -20.79 11.49
C GLU A 236 8.34 -20.18 10.54
N LEU A 237 9.61 -20.19 10.94
CA LEU A 237 10.66 -19.34 10.38
C LEU A 237 10.88 -19.51 8.88
N MET A 238 10.74 -20.73 8.36
CA MET A 238 10.97 -20.98 6.93
C MET A 238 9.85 -20.47 6.05
N LEU A 239 8.60 -20.73 6.44
CA LEU A 239 7.46 -20.21 5.70
C LEU A 239 7.45 -18.68 5.79
N GLY A 240 7.70 -18.12 6.98
CA GLY A 240 7.86 -16.68 7.14
C GLY A 240 8.99 -16.10 6.29
N TYR A 241 10.14 -16.78 6.21
CA TYR A 241 11.25 -16.39 5.32
C TYR A 241 10.83 -16.39 3.85
N VAL A 242 10.14 -17.43 3.39
CA VAL A 242 9.60 -17.53 2.01
C VAL A 242 8.70 -16.34 1.68
N PHE A 243 7.79 -15.99 2.58
CA PHE A 243 6.92 -14.82 2.44
C PHE A 243 7.69 -13.50 2.35
N LEU A 244 8.70 -13.31 3.21
CA LEU A 244 9.54 -12.12 3.15
C LEU A 244 10.38 -12.06 1.86
N LEU A 245 10.86 -13.20 1.36
CA LEU A 245 11.64 -13.25 0.12
C LEU A 245 10.78 -12.86 -1.09
N ALA A 246 9.58 -13.43 -1.18
CA ALA A 246 8.59 -13.07 -2.20
C ALA A 246 8.17 -11.59 -2.09
N ALA A 247 8.01 -11.07 -0.87
CA ALA A 247 7.71 -9.65 -0.65
C ALA A 247 8.85 -8.72 -1.13
N ALA A 248 10.10 -9.03 -0.80
CA ALA A 248 11.27 -8.25 -1.20
C ALA A 248 11.38 -8.14 -2.73
N ARG A 249 11.05 -9.22 -3.45
CA ARG A 249 11.00 -9.23 -4.92
C ARG A 249 9.95 -8.26 -5.46
N ARG A 250 8.72 -8.28 -4.92
CA ARG A 250 7.64 -7.37 -5.32
C ARG A 250 8.02 -5.91 -5.06
N TRP A 251 8.62 -5.63 -3.90
CA TRP A 251 9.02 -4.27 -3.54
C TRP A 251 10.17 -3.71 -4.38
N ARG A 252 11.07 -4.56 -4.90
CA ARG A 252 12.33 -4.11 -5.53
C ARG A 252 12.12 -3.06 -6.62
N GLN A 253 11.07 -3.18 -7.42
CA GLN A 253 10.79 -2.28 -8.54
C GLN A 253 9.95 -1.06 -8.15
N VAL A 254 9.05 -1.23 -7.17
CA VAL A 254 8.00 -0.23 -6.88
C VAL A 254 8.21 0.52 -5.56
N ALA A 255 8.91 -0.07 -4.59
CA ALA A 255 9.34 0.62 -3.37
C ALA A 255 10.70 0.09 -2.83
N PRO A 256 11.84 0.46 -3.46
CA PRO A 256 13.16 0.00 -3.07
C PRO A 256 13.52 0.21 -1.58
N PRO A 257 13.14 1.32 -0.91
CA PRO A 257 13.39 1.47 0.52
C PRO A 257 12.73 0.37 1.36
N LYS A 258 11.50 -0.05 1.01
CA LYS A 258 10.81 -1.15 1.68
C LYS A 258 11.47 -2.49 1.38
N ALA A 259 11.91 -2.72 0.14
CA ALA A 259 12.67 -3.91 -0.21
C ALA A 259 13.95 -4.04 0.64
N ALA A 260 14.66 -2.93 0.88
CA ALA A 260 15.85 -2.92 1.72
C ALA A 260 15.54 -3.24 3.20
N LEU A 261 14.43 -2.73 3.73
CA LEU A 261 13.96 -3.06 5.08
C LEU A 261 13.64 -4.55 5.22
N VAL A 262 12.87 -5.11 4.30
CA VAL A 262 12.54 -6.55 4.29
C VAL A 262 13.80 -7.41 4.11
N SER A 263 14.74 -6.99 3.27
CA SER A 263 16.04 -7.66 3.11
C SER A 263 16.87 -7.67 4.40
N SER A 264 16.75 -6.64 5.23
CA SER A 264 17.37 -6.60 6.55
C SER A 264 16.72 -7.60 7.52
N LEU A 265 15.40 -7.76 7.45
CA LEU A 265 14.68 -8.76 8.24
C LEU A 265 15.04 -10.18 7.79
N LEU A 266 15.11 -10.44 6.49
CA LEU A 266 15.54 -11.73 5.93
C LEU A 266 16.89 -12.17 6.51
N ARG A 267 17.91 -11.29 6.49
CA ARG A 267 19.24 -11.60 7.06
C ARG A 267 19.19 -12.00 8.54
N LYS A 268 18.29 -11.39 9.32
CA LYS A 268 18.12 -11.75 10.74
C LYS A 268 17.50 -13.14 10.89
N VAL A 269 16.58 -13.51 10.00
CA VAL A 269 15.91 -14.82 10.01
C VAL A 269 16.85 -15.91 9.49
N GLU A 270 17.66 -15.63 8.45
CA GLU A 270 18.67 -16.57 7.93
C GLU A 270 19.63 -17.04 9.02
N GLY A 271 20.09 -16.12 9.88
CA GLY A 271 20.96 -16.45 11.01
C GLY A 271 20.33 -17.44 12.00
N ARG A 272 19.00 -17.57 12.02
CA ARG A 272 18.25 -18.53 12.86
C ARG A 272 17.93 -19.84 12.15
N LEU A 273 17.91 -19.86 10.82
CA LEU A 273 17.38 -20.98 10.04
C LEU A 273 18.35 -22.17 9.91
N GLY A 274 19.66 -21.96 10.05
CA GLY A 274 20.67 -23.03 10.11
C GLY A 274 20.72 -23.99 8.91
N ARG A 275 20.00 -23.72 7.81
CA ARG A 275 19.83 -24.61 6.65
C ARG A 275 19.71 -23.85 5.33
N LEU A 276 19.72 -24.60 4.22
CA LEU A 276 19.51 -24.09 2.86
C LEU A 276 18.17 -23.34 2.76
N VAL A 277 18.23 -22.15 2.19
CA VAL A 277 17.07 -21.27 1.98
C VAL A 277 16.58 -21.39 0.53
N PRO A 278 15.26 -21.31 0.29
CA PRO A 278 14.70 -21.28 -1.06
C PRO A 278 15.24 -20.10 -1.88
N ILE A 279 15.30 -20.30 -3.20
CA ILE A 279 15.64 -19.24 -4.17
C ILE A 279 14.39 -18.45 -4.59
N ASP A 280 14.56 -17.24 -5.13
CA ASP A 280 13.47 -16.28 -5.40
C ASP A 280 12.25 -16.86 -6.14
N ASP A 281 12.45 -17.65 -7.21
CA ASP A 281 11.34 -18.21 -8.01
C ASP A 281 10.57 -19.30 -7.26
N GLU A 282 11.26 -20.08 -6.42
CA GLU A 282 10.64 -21.11 -5.59
C GLU A 282 9.81 -20.49 -4.47
N ALA A 283 10.32 -19.43 -3.84
CA ALA A 283 9.59 -18.69 -2.81
C ALA A 283 8.29 -18.07 -3.36
N GLU A 284 8.32 -17.51 -4.57
CA GLU A 284 7.12 -16.99 -5.22
C GLU A 284 6.05 -18.07 -5.39
N ARG A 285 6.45 -19.24 -5.91
CA ARG A 285 5.54 -20.37 -6.12
C ARG A 285 4.93 -20.85 -4.80
N ILE A 286 5.76 -21.07 -3.78
CA ILE A 286 5.30 -21.53 -2.46
C ILE A 286 4.33 -20.52 -1.83
N CYS A 287 4.62 -19.22 -1.90
CA CYS A 287 3.73 -18.19 -1.39
C CYS A 287 2.35 -18.24 -2.04
N VAL A 288 2.30 -18.30 -3.38
CA VAL A 288 1.04 -18.31 -4.12
C VAL A 288 0.26 -19.60 -3.85
N GLU A 289 0.92 -20.75 -3.87
CA GLU A 289 0.30 -22.04 -3.54
C GLU A 289 -0.30 -22.03 -2.12
N TRP A 290 0.43 -21.50 -1.13
CA TRP A 290 -0.05 -21.35 0.23
C TRP A 290 -1.28 -20.44 0.31
N ILE A 291 -1.24 -19.28 -0.36
CA ILE A 291 -2.36 -18.32 -0.37
C ILE A 291 -3.61 -18.96 -0.98
N LEU A 292 -3.46 -19.76 -2.04
CA LEU A 292 -4.56 -20.44 -2.71
C LEU A 292 -5.04 -21.69 -1.95
N GLY A 293 -4.43 -22.03 -0.82
CA GLY A 293 -4.81 -23.16 0.03
C GLY A 293 -4.32 -24.51 -0.48
N HIS A 294 -3.32 -24.53 -1.36
CA HIS A 294 -2.68 -25.77 -1.80
C HIS A 294 -1.65 -26.23 -0.75
N ASN A 295 -1.44 -27.55 -0.65
CA ASN A 295 -0.38 -28.10 0.19
C ASN A 295 0.98 -27.68 -0.36
N VAL A 296 1.82 -27.13 0.51
CA VAL A 296 3.18 -26.72 0.16
C VAL A 296 4.18 -27.59 0.91
N ASP A 297 5.05 -28.26 0.17
CA ASP A 297 6.22 -28.94 0.74
C ASP A 297 7.39 -27.94 0.80
N ILE A 298 7.83 -27.64 2.02
CA ILE A 298 8.96 -26.74 2.30
C ILE A 298 10.19 -27.52 2.81
N GLY A 299 10.29 -28.80 2.49
CA GLY A 299 11.44 -29.66 2.82
C GLY A 299 11.54 -30.01 4.32
N LEU A 300 10.43 -29.94 5.05
CA LEU A 300 10.31 -30.35 6.47
C LEU A 300 9.17 -31.36 6.73
N GLY A 301 8.54 -31.87 5.67
CA GLY A 301 7.25 -32.56 5.76
C GLY A 301 6.12 -31.65 5.26
N GLU A 302 5.05 -32.28 4.78
CA GLU A 302 3.87 -31.58 4.27
C GLU A 302 3.30 -30.64 5.34
N PHE A 303 3.29 -29.33 5.07
CA PHE A 303 2.41 -28.42 5.80
C PHE A 303 1.02 -28.57 5.17
N THR A 304 0.30 -29.59 5.61
CA THR A 304 -1.13 -29.72 5.36
C THR A 304 -1.87 -28.74 6.27
N ARG A 305 -2.78 -27.93 5.70
CA ARG A 305 -3.95 -27.51 6.48
C ARG A 305 -4.55 -28.80 7.05
N SER A 306 -4.81 -28.87 8.37
CA SER A 306 -5.67 -29.94 8.86
C SER A 306 -6.95 -29.88 8.04
N LYS A 307 -7.25 -30.97 7.32
CA LYS A 307 -8.42 -31.11 6.44
C LYS A 307 -9.76 -30.79 7.10
N GLU A 308 -9.79 -30.63 8.42
CA GLU A 308 -10.99 -30.36 9.21
C GLU A 308 -11.54 -28.93 9.05
N GLU A 309 -10.78 -27.96 8.52
CA GLU A 309 -11.25 -26.55 8.43
C GLU A 309 -11.83 -26.16 7.05
N MET A 310 -11.90 -27.05 6.06
CA MET A 310 -12.54 -26.75 4.76
C MET A 310 -13.61 -27.75 4.33
N GLU A 311 -13.76 -28.91 4.98
CA GLU A 311 -14.73 -29.93 4.56
C GLU A 311 -16.16 -29.71 5.12
N HIS A 312 -16.53 -28.50 5.54
CA HIS A 312 -17.92 -28.15 5.90
C HIS A 312 -18.59 -27.13 4.97
N SER A 313 -18.03 -26.92 3.77
CA SER A 313 -18.71 -26.23 2.67
C SER A 313 -18.96 -27.18 1.50
N ASN A 314 -20.07 -27.92 1.57
CA ASN A 314 -20.81 -28.47 0.43
C ASN A 314 -22.26 -27.98 0.51
#